data_AF-A0A8T6UBH5-F1
#
_entry.id   AF-A0A8T6UBH5-F1
#
_cell.length_a   1.000
_cell.length_b   1.000
_cell.length_c   1.000
_cell.angle_alpha   90.00
_cell.angle_beta   90.00
_cell.angle_gamma   90.00
#
_symmetry.space_group_name_H-M   'P 1'
#
loop_
_entity.id
_entity.type
_entity.pdbx_description
1 polymer ?
#
loop_
_entity_poly.entity_id
_entity_poly.type
_entity_poly.pdbx_seq_one_letter_code
_entity_poly.pdbx_strand_id
1 'polypeptide(L)' 'SGGGFMGQAEAVRIAIAKCLLKWTKSTRLRTALRDYDRTMIAGDPRRKEPKKFGGPSARARGQKSYR' A
#
# COMPACT_ATOMS: atom_id res chain seq x y z
N SER A 1 -10.48 -7.21 10.05
CA SER A 1 -9.31 -8.01 9.59
C SER A 1 -9.48 -8.32 8.11
N GLY A 2 -8.44 -8.15 7.29
CA GLY A 2 -8.54 -8.35 5.83
C GLY A 2 -7.18 -8.28 5.14
N GLY A 3 -7.12 -8.71 3.88
CA GLY A 3 -5.86 -8.82 3.11
C GLY A 3 -5.09 -10.11 3.37
N GLY A 4 -3.97 -10.28 2.65
CA GLY A 4 -3.04 -11.41 2.86
C GLY A 4 -2.01 -11.13 3.96
N PHE A 5 -1.23 -12.16 4.32
CA PHE A 5 -0.20 -12.12 5.38
C PHE A 5 0.70 -10.87 5.30
N MET A 6 1.28 -10.58 4.13
CA MET A 6 2.15 -9.43 3.94
C MET A 6 1.41 -8.09 4.12
N GLY A 7 0.16 -8.00 3.66
CA GLY A 7 -0.67 -6.79 3.82
C GLY A 7 -1.02 -6.51 5.28
N GLN A 8 -1.21 -7.56 6.08
CA GLN A 8 -1.41 -7.44 7.53
C GLN A 8 -0.12 -6.99 8.23
N ALA A 9 1.03 -7.57 7.88
CA ALA A 9 2.33 -7.16 8.43
C ALA A 9 2.63 -5.67 8.15
N GLU A 10 2.41 -5.22 6.91
CA GLU A 10 2.54 -3.80 6.55
C GLU A 10 1.57 -2.91 7.32
N ALA A 11 0.31 -3.33 7.50
CA ALA A 11 -0.67 -2.58 8.27
C ALA A 11 -0.24 -2.43 9.74
N VAL A 12 0.28 -3.50 10.35
CA VAL A 12 0.82 -3.48 11.73
C VAL A 12 2.03 -2.54 11.83
N ARG A 13 2.96 -2.61 10.88
CA ARG A 13 4.13 -1.73 10.79
C ARG A 13 3.73 -0.24 10.76
N ILE A 14 2.78 0.11 9.91
CA ILE A 14 2.25 1.49 9.80
C ILE A 14 1.54 1.91 11.09
N ALA A 15 0.75 1.02 11.70
CA ALA A 15 0.01 1.32 12.93
C ALA A 15 0.96 1.64 14.10
N ILE A 16 2.01 0.83 14.29
CA ILE A 16 3.01 1.05 15.34
C ILE A 16 3.73 2.38 15.13
N ALA A 17 4.19 2.68 13.92
CA ALA A 17 4.87 3.94 13.61
C ALA A 17 3.98 5.17 13.89
N LYS A 18 2.71 5.12 13.46
CA LYS A 18 1.74 6.20 13.72
C LYS A 18 1.43 6.35 15.21
N CYS A 19 1.30 5.23 15.94
CA CYS A 19 1.07 5.24 17.38
C CYS A 19 2.21 5.93 18.13
N LEU A 20 3.46 5.55 17.84
CA LEU A 20 4.65 6.16 18.46
C LEU A 20 4.78 7.64 18.13
N LEU A 21 4.52 8.05 16.89
CA LEU A 21 4.53 9.47 16.51
C LEU A 21 3.44 10.27 17.21
N LYS A 22 2.23 9.71 17.33
CA LYS A 22 1.11 10.37 18.01
C LYS A 22 1.38 10.52 19.52
N TRP A 23 2.00 9.53 20.14
CA TRP A 23 2.32 9.53 21.56
C TRP A 23 3.49 10.48 21.88
N THR A 24 4.62 10.32 21.19
CA THR A 24 5.84 11.08 21.51
C THR A 24 5.84 12.52 20.98
N LYS A 25 5.09 12.80 19.90
CA LYS A 25 5.12 14.08 19.16
C LYS A 25 6.52 14.54 18.74
N SER A 26 7.50 13.62 18.70
CA SER A 26 8.90 13.93 18.41
C SER A 26 9.13 14.19 16.93
N THR A 27 9.71 15.34 16.61
CA THR A 27 10.13 15.69 15.25
C THR A 27 11.29 14.82 14.78
N ARG A 28 12.23 14.50 15.68
CA ARG A 28 13.37 13.62 15.38
C ARG A 28 12.92 12.22 14.95
N LEU A 29 11.96 11.64 15.68
CA LEU A 29 11.41 10.32 15.32
C LEU A 29 10.70 10.36 13.96
N ARG A 30 9.98 11.45 13.67
CA ARG A 30 9.31 11.65 12.38
C ARG A 30 10.29 11.72 11.22
N THR A 31 11.40 12.44 11.39
CA THR A 31 12.46 12.52 10.37
C THR A 31 13.12 11.17 10.16
N ALA A 32 13.51 10.47 11.24
CA ALA A 32 14.10 9.14 11.15
C ALA A 32 13.20 8.13 10.44
N LEU A 33 11.90 8.10 10.76
CA LEU A 33 10.94 7.23 10.08
C LEU A 33 10.74 7.61 8.61
N ARG A 34 10.78 8.90 8.28
CA ARG A 34 10.64 9.38 6.90
C ARG A 34 11.86 9.02 6.05
N ASP A 35 13.06 9.12 6.62
CA ASP A 35 14.33 8.82 5.96
C ASP A 35 14.47 7.31 5.75
N TYR A 36 13.98 6.50 6.70
CA TYR A 36 13.92 5.05 6.55
C TYR A 36 12.89 4.64 5.49
N ASP A 37 11.62 4.99 5.69
CA ASP A 37 10.54 4.68 4.76
C ASP A 37 9.32 5.58 4.96
N ARG A 38 9.09 6.48 3.99
CA ARG A 38 7.95 7.40 3.97
C ARG A 38 6.59 6.71 4.07
N THR A 39 6.44 5.49 3.55
CA THR A 39 5.17 4.77 3.54
C THR A 39 4.67 4.39 4.94
N MET A 40 5.58 4.30 5.92
CA MET A 40 5.21 4.06 7.32
C MET A 40 4.33 5.17 7.92
N ILE A 41 4.45 6.40 7.40
CA ILE A 41 3.68 7.57 7.85
C ILE A 41 2.54 7.86 6.88
N ALA A 42 2.85 7.99 5.59
CA ALA A 42 1.89 8.42 4.57
C ALA A 42 0.93 7.30 4.13
N GLY A 43 1.32 6.03 4.32
CA GLY A 43 0.67 4.89 3.69
C GLY A 43 1.01 4.78 2.20
N ASP A 44 0.34 3.83 1.53
CA ASP A 44 0.49 3.57 0.10
C ASP A 44 -0.83 3.88 -0.63
N PRO A 45 -0.85 4.81 -1.60
CA PRO A 45 -2.06 5.16 -2.34
C PRO A 45 -2.47 4.10 -3.38
N ARG A 46 -1.64 3.10 -3.66
CA ARG A 46 -1.92 2.11 -4.71
C ARG A 46 -3.19 1.30 -4.42
N ARG A 47 -4.02 1.13 -5.44
CA ARG A 47 -5.23 0.31 -5.42
C ARG A 47 -5.32 -0.50 -6.71
N LYS A 48 -5.95 -1.67 -6.63
CA LYS A 48 -6.18 -2.51 -7.80
C LYS A 48 -7.14 -1.79 -8.75
N GLU A 49 -6.75 -1.66 -10.02
CA GLU A 49 -7.62 -1.13 -11.07
C GLU A 49 -8.84 -2.07 -11.26
N PRO A 50 -10.07 -1.54 -11.41
CA PRO A 50 -11.25 -2.36 -11.70
C PRO A 50 -11.10 -3.16 -12.99
N LYS A 51 -11.75 -4.32 -13.06
CA LYS A 51 -11.79 -5.15 -14.27
C LYS A 51 -12.63 -4.47 -15.35
N LYS A 52 -12.09 -4.37 -16.57
CA LYS A 52 -12.80 -3.91 -17.77
C LYS A 52 -13.32 -5.12 -18.54
N PHE A 53 -14.42 -4.96 -19.28
CA PHE A 53 -14.95 -6.00 -20.17
C PHE A 53 -13.91 -6.41 -21.24
N GLY A 54 -13.99 -7.62 -21.78
CA GLY A 54 -13.23 -8.05 -22.97
C GLY A 54 -11.88 -8.71 -22.69
N GLY A 55 -11.63 -9.14 -21.46
CA GLY A 55 -10.47 -9.95 -21.09
C GLY A 55 -10.44 -10.34 -19.61
N PRO A 56 -9.43 -11.11 -19.19
CA PRO A 56 -9.39 -11.66 -17.83
C PRO A 56 -9.02 -10.63 -16.76
N SER A 57 -8.24 -9.58 -17.09
CA SER A 57 -7.71 -8.60 -16.13
C SER A 57 -8.08 -7.16 -16.49
N ALA A 58 -7.70 -6.19 -15.65
CA ALA A 58 -8.01 -4.77 -15.87
C ALA A 58 -7.52 -4.23 -17.23
N ARG A 59 -6.42 -4.77 -17.76
CA ARG A 59 -5.80 -4.32 -19.02
C ARG A 59 -5.64 -5.42 -20.07
N ALA A 60 -5.70 -6.70 -19.68
CA ALA A 60 -5.62 -7.79 -20.64
C ALA A 60 -6.87 -7.83 -21.53
N ARG A 61 -6.66 -8.08 -22.82
CA ARG A 61 -7.72 -8.31 -23.81
C ARG A 61 -7.61 -9.74 -24.33
N GLY A 62 -8.73 -10.29 -24.79
CA GLY A 62 -8.71 -11.55 -25.54
C GLY A 62 -7.82 -11.42 -26.78
N GLN A 63 -7.01 -12.45 -27.05
CA GLN A 63 -6.23 -12.53 -28.27
C GLN A 63 -7.16 -12.65 -29.47
N LYS A 64 -6.94 -11.84 -30.50
CA LYS A 64 -7.64 -11.96 -31.79
C LYS A 64 -6.96 -13.04 -32.63
N SER A 65 -7.75 -13.79 -33.39
CA SER A 65 -7.28 -14.93 -34.20
C SER A 65 -7.07 -14.61 -35.69
N TYR A 66 -7.45 -13.41 -36.13
CA TYR A 66 -7.36 -12.98 -37.52
C TYR A 66 -6.28 -11.90 -37.72
N ARG A 67 -5.80 -11.75 -38.95
CA ARG A 67 -4.93 -10.65 -39.39
C ARG A 67 -5.76 -9.51 -39.96
#